data_AF-A0A5R8NF93-F1
#
_entry.id   AF-A0A5R8NF93-F1
#
_cell.length_a   1.000
_cell.length_b   1.000
_cell.length_c   1.000
_cell.angle_alpha   90.00
_cell.angle_beta   90.00
_cell.angle_gamma   90.00
#
_symmetry.space_group_name_H-M   'P 1'
#
loop_
_entity.id
_entity.type
_entity.pdbx_description
1 polymer ?
#
loop_
_entity_poly.entity_id
_entity_poly.type
_entity_poly.pdbx_seq_one_letter_code
_entity_poly.pdbx_strand_id
1 'polypeptide(L)'
;MAITATEWLIISDVALEAAFRVDVPEPHRGRWVLSYLPTHRRLTRDQALAGIVLAEMILMGQHNPCHLDPDIARMYAAELDLTLVEVMTLLAVRGTPSQDPAQDAGVDPTTMTAA
;
A
#
# COMPACT_ATOMS: atom_id res chain seq x y z
N MET A 1 -10.97 -12.30 -6.05
CA MET A 1 -10.33 -11.14 -5.38
C MET A 1 -11.38 -10.08 -5.23
N ALA A 2 -11.56 -9.62 -4.00
CA ALA A 2 -12.72 -8.83 -3.63
C ALA A 2 -12.26 -7.55 -2.95
N ILE A 3 -12.27 -6.46 -3.72
CA ILE A 3 -12.21 -5.12 -3.13
C ILE A 3 -13.50 -4.92 -2.33
N THR A 4 -13.34 -4.70 -1.03
CA THR A 4 -14.46 -4.36 -0.15
C THR A 4 -14.48 -2.85 0.01
N ALA A 5 -15.51 -2.20 -0.51
CA ALA A 5 -15.70 -0.76 -0.45
C ALA A 5 -16.94 -0.41 0.37
N THR A 6 -16.73 0.25 1.50
CA THR A 6 -17.79 0.78 2.38
C THR A 6 -17.80 2.32 2.32
N GLU A 7 -18.64 2.95 3.13
CA GLU A 7 -18.68 4.42 3.27
C GLU A 7 -17.44 5.02 3.94
N TRP A 8 -16.65 4.19 4.64
CA TRP A 8 -15.54 4.64 5.49
C TRP A 8 -14.19 4.02 5.15
N LEU A 9 -14.22 2.84 4.53
CA LEU A 9 -13.06 1.99 4.31
C LEU A 9 -13.15 1.31 2.94
N ILE A 10 -12.07 1.35 2.18
CA ILE A 10 -11.86 0.55 0.98
C ILE A 10 -10.60 -0.29 1.21
N ILE A 11 -10.70 -1.61 1.07
CA ILE A 11 -9.58 -2.55 1.24
C ILE A 11 -9.56 -3.59 0.14
N SER A 12 -8.39 -4.14 -0.13
CA SER A 12 -8.18 -5.32 -0.97
C SER A 12 -7.70 -6.49 -0.11
N ASP A 13 -8.22 -7.68 -0.39
CA ASP A 13 -7.79 -8.94 0.24
C ASP A 13 -6.38 -9.38 -0.21
N VAL A 14 -5.82 -8.72 -1.24
CA VAL A 14 -4.50 -9.03 -1.79
C VAL A 14 -3.48 -7.93 -1.54
N ALA A 15 -3.88 -6.65 -1.63
CA ALA A 15 -2.89 -5.56 -1.56
C ALA A 15 -2.38 -5.30 -0.14
N LEU A 16 -3.09 -5.74 0.91
CA LEU A 16 -2.87 -5.31 2.32
C LEU A 16 -2.83 -3.77 2.49
N GLU A 17 -3.31 -3.03 1.49
CA GLU A 17 -3.47 -1.58 1.49
C GLU A 17 -4.92 -1.19 1.77
N ALA A 18 -5.10 0.02 2.29
CA ALA A 18 -6.39 0.52 2.73
C ALA A 18 -6.57 2.00 2.37
N ALA A 19 -7.79 2.37 2.01
CA ALA A 19 -8.21 3.75 1.89
C ALA A 19 -9.21 4.09 3.00
N PHE A 20 -8.98 5.21 3.70
CA PHE A 20 -9.81 5.65 4.80
C PHE A 20 -10.47 6.99 4.49
N ARG A 21 -11.74 7.13 4.83
CA ARG A 21 -12.43 8.42 4.79
C ARG A 21 -12.09 9.24 6.04
N VAL A 22 -11.69 10.49 5.83
CA VAL A 22 -11.38 11.46 6.88
C VAL A 22 -12.59 12.39 7.05
N ASP A 23 -13.29 12.31 8.19
CA ASP A 23 -14.47 13.15 8.49
C ASP A 23 -14.26 14.09 9.69
N VAL A 24 -13.01 14.52 9.88
CA VAL A 24 -12.61 15.52 10.89
C VAL A 24 -13.18 16.89 10.48
N PRO A 25 -13.60 17.77 11.43
CA PRO A 25 -14.12 19.12 11.14
C PRO A 25 -13.03 20.07 10.62
N GLU A 26 -12.56 19.80 9.41
CA GLU A 26 -11.50 20.51 8.67
C GLU A 26 -11.95 20.69 7.21
N PRO A 27 -11.27 21.53 6.40
CA PRO A 27 -11.61 21.74 4.99
C PRO A 27 -11.62 20.46 4.14
N HIS A 28 -11.04 19.37 4.65
CA HIS A 28 -10.91 18.08 3.99
C HIS A 28 -11.91 17.03 4.44
N ARG A 29 -12.99 17.45 5.12
CA ARG A 29 -14.07 16.58 5.53
C ARG A 29 -14.61 15.77 4.33
N GLY A 30 -14.77 14.46 4.51
CA GLY A 30 -15.28 13.55 3.50
C GLY A 30 -14.27 13.15 2.42
N ARG A 31 -13.00 13.57 2.53
CA ARG A 31 -11.93 13.16 1.62
C ARG A 31 -11.29 11.86 2.08
N TRP A 32 -10.66 11.17 1.14
CA TRP A 32 -10.03 9.89 1.37
C TRP A 32 -8.51 10.01 1.44
N VAL A 33 -7.89 9.13 2.21
CA VAL A 33 -6.44 8.93 2.26
C VAL A 33 -6.12 7.48 1.91
N LEU A 34 -5.08 7.27 1.12
CA LEU A 34 -4.54 5.95 0.82
C LEU A 34 -3.37 5.65 1.74
N SER A 35 -3.31 4.44 2.28
CA SER A 35 -2.29 3.99 3.22
C SER A 35 -0.87 4.19 2.72
N TYR A 36 -0.61 3.95 1.42
CA TYR A 36 0.70 4.07 0.79
C TYR A 36 1.00 5.45 0.19
N LEU A 37 0.07 6.42 0.25
CA LEU A 37 0.31 7.79 -0.17
C LEU A 37 0.58 8.70 1.04
N PRO A 38 1.25 9.85 0.84
CA PRO A 38 1.38 10.85 1.88
C PRO A 38 0.02 11.29 2.43
N THR A 39 -0.12 11.31 3.76
CA THR A 39 -1.40 11.59 4.43
C THR A 39 -1.94 13.01 4.22
N HIS A 40 -1.17 13.94 3.65
CA HIS A 40 -1.65 15.26 3.27
C HIS A 40 -2.40 15.24 1.92
N ARG A 41 -2.23 14.18 1.10
CA ARG A 41 -3.03 14.02 -0.13
C ARG A 41 -4.46 13.66 0.25
N ARG A 42 -5.41 14.38 -0.36
CA ARG A 42 -6.84 14.25 -0.10
C ARG A 42 -7.53 13.84 -1.39
N LEU A 43 -8.09 12.65 -1.40
CA LEU A 43 -8.65 12.03 -2.59
C LEU A 43 -10.18 12.10 -2.59
N THR A 44 -10.77 12.04 -3.77
CA THR A 44 -12.18 11.65 -3.90
C THR A 44 -12.35 10.16 -3.61
N ARG A 45 -13.59 9.69 -3.46
CA ARG A 45 -13.87 8.27 -3.30
C ARG A 45 -13.40 7.46 -4.51
N ASP A 46 -13.59 7.99 -5.71
CA ASP A 46 -13.22 7.31 -6.95
C ASP A 46 -11.70 7.21 -7.10
N GLN A 47 -10.97 8.27 -6.74
CA GLN A 47 -9.51 8.26 -6.68
C GLN A 47 -9.00 7.24 -5.64
N ALA A 48 -9.63 7.17 -4.47
CA ALA A 48 -9.27 6.19 -3.45
C ALA A 48 -9.50 4.75 -3.94
N LEU A 49 -10.62 4.49 -4.63
CA LEU A 49 -10.90 3.19 -5.24
C LEU A 49 -9.87 2.86 -6.33
N ALA A 50 -9.59 3.80 -7.24
CA ALA A 50 -8.57 3.67 -8.28
C ALA A 50 -7.21 3.30 -7.69
N GLY A 51 -6.81 3.93 -6.58
CA GLY A 51 -5.56 3.61 -5.92
C GLY A 51 -5.51 2.22 -5.27
N ILE A 52 -6.63 1.71 -4.74
CA ILE A 52 -6.67 0.32 -4.23
C ILE A 52 -6.59 -0.68 -5.38
N VAL A 53 -7.33 -0.45 -6.47
CA VAL A 53 -7.29 -1.28 -7.69
C VAL A 53 -5.87 -1.30 -8.25
N LEU A 54 -5.22 -0.15 -8.35
CA LEU A 54 -3.86 -0.04 -8.87
C LEU A 54 -2.84 -0.79 -7.99
N ALA A 55 -2.93 -0.66 -6.67
CA ALA A 55 -2.05 -1.39 -5.76
C ALA A 55 -2.22 -2.90 -5.91
N GLU A 56 -3.48 -3.37 -6.04
CA GLU A 56 -3.79 -4.78 -6.29
C GLU A 56 -3.19 -5.27 -7.61
N MET A 57 -3.37 -4.52 -8.71
CA MET A 57 -2.79 -4.86 -10.02
C MET A 57 -1.26 -4.98 -9.96
N ILE A 58 -0.58 -4.02 -9.31
CA ILE A 58 0.88 -4.02 -9.19
C ILE A 58 1.35 -5.23 -8.39
N LEU A 59 0.74 -5.51 -7.24
CA LEU A 59 1.15 -6.61 -6.35
C LEU A 59 0.84 -7.98 -6.97
N MET A 60 -0.27 -8.13 -7.67
CA MET A 60 -0.52 -9.33 -8.48
C MET A 60 0.50 -9.48 -9.61
N GLY A 61 0.80 -8.37 -10.31
CA GLY A 61 1.78 -8.33 -11.39
C GLY A 61 3.18 -8.76 -10.99
N GLN A 62 3.59 -8.47 -9.75
CA GLN A 62 4.87 -8.94 -9.19
C GLN A 62 4.94 -10.47 -9.08
N HIS A 63 3.81 -11.12 -8.77
CA HIS A 63 3.73 -12.58 -8.66
C HIS A 63 3.52 -13.25 -10.03
N ASN A 64 2.71 -12.63 -10.88
CA ASN A 64 2.42 -13.10 -12.23
C ASN A 64 2.25 -11.91 -13.19
N PRO A 65 3.21 -11.69 -14.11
CA PRO A 65 3.20 -10.55 -15.04
C PRO A 65 1.93 -10.42 -15.88
N CYS A 66 1.24 -11.53 -16.16
CA CYS A 66 0.00 -11.53 -16.94
C CYS A 66 -1.17 -10.78 -16.26
N HIS A 67 -1.07 -10.48 -14.96
CA HIS A 67 -2.10 -9.73 -14.22
C HIS A 67 -1.88 -8.21 -14.24
N LEU A 68 -0.76 -7.74 -14.79
CA LEU A 68 -0.47 -6.32 -14.93
C LEU A 68 -0.65 -5.87 -16.37
N ASP A 69 -1.79 -5.26 -16.66
CA ASP A 69 -1.96 -4.45 -17.86
C ASP A 69 -1.33 -3.06 -17.62
N PRO A 70 -0.20 -2.74 -18.28
CA PRO A 70 0.52 -1.51 -18.02
C PRO A 70 -0.23 -0.26 -18.48
N ASP A 71 -1.11 -0.36 -19.47
CA ASP A 71 -1.87 0.78 -19.98
C ASP A 71 -2.99 1.14 -19.00
N ILE A 72 -3.70 0.12 -18.50
CA ILE A 72 -4.71 0.30 -17.44
C ILE A 72 -4.05 0.79 -16.14
N ALA A 73 -2.88 0.25 -15.77
CA ALA A 73 -2.16 0.67 -14.58
C ALA A 73 -1.71 2.14 -14.65
N ARG A 74 -1.25 2.60 -15.83
CA ARG A 74 -0.91 4.02 -16.06
C ARG A 74 -2.13 4.92 -16.00
N MET A 75 -3.27 4.49 -16.51
CA MET A 75 -4.53 5.23 -16.41
C MET A 75 -4.91 5.46 -14.95
N TYR A 76 -4.90 4.42 -14.11
CA TYR A 76 -5.19 4.58 -12.68
C TYR A 76 -4.15 5.41 -11.93
N ALA A 77 -2.88 5.35 -12.32
CA ALA A 77 -1.85 6.21 -11.72
C ALA A 77 -2.11 7.69 -12.05
N ALA A 78 -2.51 7.97 -13.30
CA ALA A 78 -2.84 9.33 -13.74
C ALA A 78 -4.05 9.91 -12.98
N GLU A 79 -5.06 9.10 -12.65
CA GLU A 79 -6.19 9.51 -11.79
C GLU A 79 -5.75 9.98 -10.39
N LEU A 80 -4.56 9.56 -9.93
CA LEU A 80 -3.95 9.97 -8.67
C LEU A 80 -2.95 11.12 -8.80
N ASP A 81 -2.82 11.72 -9.99
CA ASP A 81 -1.75 12.67 -10.32
C ASP A 81 -0.35 12.10 -9.99
N LEU A 82 -0.12 10.84 -10.40
CA LEU A 82 1.15 10.13 -10.24
C LEU A 82 1.50 9.35 -11.51
N THR A 83 2.78 9.07 -11.68
CA THR A 83 3.26 8.09 -12.63
C THR A 83 3.16 6.68 -12.04
N LEU A 84 3.07 5.67 -12.91
CA LEU A 84 3.09 4.27 -12.48
C LEU A 84 4.36 3.93 -11.67
N VAL A 85 5.50 4.50 -12.07
CA VAL A 85 6.80 4.30 -11.39
C VAL A 85 6.77 4.86 -9.97
N GLU A 86 6.20 6.04 -9.76
CA GLU A 86 6.07 6.62 -8.41
C GLU A 86 5.21 5.73 -7.50
N VAL A 87 4.08 5.22 -8.00
CA VAL A 87 3.22 4.33 -7.24
C VAL A 87 3.93 3.03 -6.88
N MET A 88 4.61 2.39 -7.85
CA MET A 88 5.40 1.19 -7.61
C MET A 88 6.51 1.43 -6.57
N THR A 89 7.14 2.61 -6.60
CA THR A 89 8.19 2.99 -5.65
C THR A 89 7.62 3.14 -4.24
N LEU A 90 6.49 3.81 -4.08
CA LEU A 90 5.82 3.99 -2.79
C LEU A 90 5.41 2.65 -2.18
N LEU A 91 4.89 1.74 -2.99
CA LEU A 91 4.53 0.38 -2.56
C LEU A 91 5.77 -0.43 -2.18
N ALA A 92 6.85 -0.36 -2.98
CA ALA A 92 8.09 -1.07 -2.70
C ALA A 92 8.74 -0.65 -1.38
N VAL A 93 8.77 0.66 -1.08
CA VAL A 93 9.31 1.20 0.19
C VAL A 93 8.51 0.70 1.40
N ARG A 94 7.21 0.44 1.23
CA ARG A 94 6.36 -0.07 2.30
C ARG A 94 6.51 -1.58 2.50
N GLY A 95 6.77 -2.31 1.42
CA GLY A 95 6.93 -3.77 1.41
C GLY A 95 8.29 -4.25 1.93
N THR A 96 9.29 -3.37 2.08
CA THR A 96 10.55 -3.75 2.73
C THR A 96 10.29 -3.91 4.23
N PRO A 97 10.46 -5.11 4.81
CA PRO A 97 10.47 -5.23 6.26
C PRO A 97 11.60 -4.32 6.77
N SER A 98 11.29 -3.44 7.72
CA SER A 98 12.33 -2.73 8.47
C SER A 98 13.29 -3.80 8.98
N GLN A 99 14.49 -3.87 8.41
CA GLN A 99 15.55 -4.67 9.00
C GLN A 99 15.92 -3.96 10.29
N ASP A 100 15.25 -4.33 11.38
CA ASP A 100 15.66 -3.92 12.71
C ASP A 100 17.04 -4.56 12.96
N PRO A 101 18.13 -3.80 13.05
CA PRO A 101 19.46 -4.36 13.28
C PRO A 101 19.61 -4.98 14.68
N ALA A 102 18.55 -4.99 15.49
CA ALA A 102 18.53 -5.51 16.85
C ALA A 102 18.31 -7.04 16.94
N GLN A 103 18.03 -7.73 15.82
CA GLN A 103 17.70 -9.16 15.83
C GLN A 103 18.87 -10.11 15.53
N ASP A 104 20.09 -9.58 15.46
CA ASP A 104 21.32 -10.37 15.28
C ASP A 104 22.19 -10.45 16.56
N ALA A 105 21.66 -10.01 17.70
CA ALA A 105 22.23 -10.38 19.00
C ALA A 105 21.78 -11.81 19.33
N GLY A 106 22.35 -12.77 18.61
CA GLY A 106 22.30 -14.18 18.94
C GLY A 106 22.68 -14.37 20.40
N VAL A 107 21.69 -14.73 21.22
CA VAL A 107 21.94 -15.38 22.49
C VAL A 107 22.50 -16.74 22.12
N ASP A 108 23.78 -16.99 22.37
CA ASP A 108 24.37 -18.34 22.32
C ASP A 108 24.07 -19.06 23.65
N PRO A 109 23.12 -20.01 23.71
CA PRO A 109 22.99 -20.89 24.88
C PRO A 109 23.95 -22.08 24.73
N THR A 110 25.26 -21.86 24.57
CA THR A 110 26.25 -22.95 24.63
C THR A 110 27.59 -22.44 25.16
N THR A 111 27.63 -22.11 26.44
CA THR A 111 28.88 -22.24 27.20
C THR A 111 28.56 -22.82 28.56
N MET A 112 28.22 -24.11 28.58
CA MET A 112 28.42 -24.93 29.76
C MET A 112 29.22 -26.16 29.35
N THR A 113 30.34 -26.37 30.06
CA THR A 113 31.19 -27.57 30.17
C THR A 113 32.49 -27.59 29.35
N ALA A 114 33.62 -27.27 30.00
CA ALA A 114 34.68 -28.25 30.33
C ALA A 114 36.01 -27.55 30.71
N ALA A 115 36.38 -27.60 32.00
CA ALA A 115 37.72 -27.88 32.54
C ALA A 115 37.68 -27.80 34.07
#